data_AF-A0A949G064-F1
#
_entry.id   AF-A0A949G064-F1
#
_cell.length_a   1.000
_cell.length_b   1.000
_cell.length_c   1.000
_cell.angle_alpha   90.00
_cell.angle_beta   90.00
_cell.angle_gamma   90.00
#
_symmetry.space_group_name_H-M   'P 1'
#
loop_
_entity.id
_entity.type
_entity.pdbx_description
1 polymer ?
#
loop_
_entity_poly.entity_id
_entity_poly.type
_entity_poly.pdbx_seq_one_letter_code
_entity_poly.pdbx_strand_id
1 'polypeptide(L)'
;MRTAAFIVVELAFLAVAHVLGGPAWTVLGAIACVGQAVGGLRPAALATVAPALLWAVAAKATGNRELYFPFAMHLAAATAAVPPAGRPLTSLAAGAAIGVAFLAIRWLQDATPRVLAVETAAAMVVLVAAVAARNQCADAASRWWIPAAAALLALACLAL
;
A
#
# COMPACT_ATOMS: atom_id res chain seq x y z
N MET A 1 5.72 0.95 22.98
CA MET A 1 5.47 2.36 22.57
C MET A 1 4.16 2.81 23.19
N ARG A 2 4.13 4.00 23.81
CA ARG A 2 2.87 4.63 24.26
C ARG A 2 2.06 5.01 23.01
N THR A 3 0.75 4.78 22.99
CA THR A 3 -0.17 5.05 21.86
C THR A 3 0.08 6.38 21.15
N ALA A 4 0.40 7.44 21.90
CA ALA A 4 0.76 8.74 21.36
C ALA A 4 1.92 8.70 20.35
N ALA A 5 2.98 7.93 20.61
CA ALA A 5 4.12 7.82 19.70
C ALA A 5 3.75 7.12 18.39
N PHE A 6 2.82 6.15 18.43
CA PHE A 6 2.33 5.49 17.22
C PHE A 6 1.55 6.46 16.34
N ILE A 7 0.61 7.20 16.94
CA ILE A 7 -0.19 8.22 16.25
C ILE A 7 0.72 9.32 15.66
N VAL A 8 1.73 9.78 16.39
CA VAL A 8 2.68 10.77 15.88
C VAL A 8 3.41 10.27 14.63
N VAL A 9 3.81 8.99 14.60
CA VAL A 9 4.46 8.40 13.41
C VAL A 9 3.49 8.27 12.24
N GLU A 10 2.23 7.89 12.48
CA GLU A 10 1.19 7.89 11.44
C GLU A 10 0.97 9.29 10.86
N LEU A 11 0.81 10.29 11.72
CA LEU A 11 0.65 11.68 11.29
C LEU A 11 1.86 12.18 10.50
N ALA A 12 3.08 11.83 10.93
CA ALA A 12 4.29 12.15 10.19
C ALA A 12 4.31 11.48 8.81
N PHE A 13 3.98 10.19 8.73
CA PHE A 13 3.87 9.47 7.46
C PHE A 13 2.84 10.13 6.52
N LEU A 14 1.65 10.47 7.03
CA LEU A 14 0.60 11.13 6.25
C LEU A 14 1.01 12.54 5.80
N ALA A 15 1.67 13.31 6.67
CA ALA A 15 2.19 14.63 6.33
C ALA A 15 3.24 14.53 5.21
N VAL A 16 4.16 13.57 5.28
CA VAL A 16 5.15 13.35 4.23
C VAL A 16 4.48 12.91 2.92
N ALA A 17 3.51 11.98 2.97
CA ALA A 17 2.75 11.58 1.79
C ALA A 17 2.02 12.77 1.15
N HIS A 18 1.46 13.67 1.97
CA HIS A 18 0.80 14.88 1.51
C HIS A 18 1.77 15.86 0.84
N VAL A 19 2.91 16.14 1.46
CA VAL A 19 3.92 17.07 0.93
C VAL A 19 4.58 16.54 -0.36
N LEU A 20 4.69 15.21 -0.49
CA LEU A 20 5.33 14.60 -1.64
C LEU A 20 4.39 14.37 -2.82
N GLY A 21 3.20 13.80 -2.57
CA GLY A 21 2.27 13.37 -3.63
C GLY A 21 0.89 14.01 -3.55
N GLY A 22 0.57 14.75 -2.49
CA GLY A 22 -0.71 15.45 -2.33
C GLY A 22 -1.84 14.60 -1.74
N PRO A 23 -3.10 15.05 -1.88
CA PRO A 23 -4.25 14.44 -1.22
C PRO A 23 -4.46 12.96 -1.57
N ALA A 24 -4.29 12.58 -2.83
CA ALA A 24 -4.48 11.21 -3.30
C ALA A 24 -3.60 10.19 -2.55
N TRP A 25 -2.30 10.50 -2.42
CA TRP A 25 -1.32 9.68 -1.72
C TRP A 25 -1.61 9.61 -0.22
N THR A 26 -2.06 10.73 0.34
CA THR A 26 -2.44 10.84 1.75
C THR A 26 -3.64 9.95 2.08
N VAL A 27 -4.67 9.92 1.21
CA VAL A 27 -5.87 9.12 1.40
C VAL A 27 -5.53 7.62 1.43
N LEU A 28 -4.73 7.13 0.48
CA LEU A 28 -4.30 5.73 0.49
C LEU A 28 -3.48 5.39 1.74
N GLY A 29 -2.59 6.31 2.13
CA GLY A 29 -1.84 6.20 3.37
C GLY A 29 -2.75 6.09 4.60
N ALA A 30 -3.79 6.92 4.68
CA ALA A 30 -4.74 6.93 5.80
C ALA A 30 -5.52 5.61 5.87
N ILE A 31 -5.98 5.08 4.74
CA ILE A 31 -6.64 3.77 4.68
C ILE A 31 -5.70 2.68 5.18
N ALA A 32 -4.42 2.71 4.79
CA ALA A 32 -3.42 1.75 5.24
C ALA A 32 -3.18 1.82 6.76
N CYS A 33 -3.01 3.03 7.30
CA CYS A 33 -2.87 3.28 8.74
C CYS A 33 -4.09 2.76 9.52
N VAL A 34 -5.30 3.12 9.11
CA VAL A 34 -6.55 2.65 9.74
C VAL A 34 -6.67 1.13 9.67
N GLY A 35 -6.36 0.54 8.51
CA GLY A 35 -6.38 -0.92 8.31
C GLY A 35 -5.43 -1.64 9.27
N GLN A 36 -4.23 -1.10 9.49
CA GLN A 36 -3.29 -1.63 10.48
C GLN A 36 -3.77 -1.41 11.92
N ALA A 37 -4.31 -0.24 12.23
CA ALA A 37 -4.78 0.12 13.57
C ALA A 37 -5.98 -0.73 14.04
N VAL A 38 -6.93 -1.06 13.15
CA VAL A 38 -8.06 -1.98 13.45
C VAL A 38 -7.57 -3.38 13.81
N GLY A 39 -6.39 -3.76 13.33
CA GLY A 39 -5.67 -4.98 13.69
C GLY A 39 -4.93 -4.94 15.03
N GLY A 40 -4.84 -3.77 15.65
CA GLY A 40 -4.06 -3.47 16.85
C GLY A 40 -2.80 -2.66 16.56
N LEU A 41 -2.48 -1.70 17.43
CA LEU A 41 -1.35 -0.79 17.28
C LEU A 41 -0.02 -1.53 17.40
N ARG A 42 0.73 -1.62 16.30
CA ARG A 42 2.00 -2.37 16.23
C ARG A 42 3.06 -1.55 15.50
N PRO A 43 4.16 -1.15 16.17
CA PRO A 43 5.25 -0.41 15.51
C PRO A 43 5.84 -1.14 14.30
N ALA A 44 5.88 -2.48 14.34
CA ALA A 44 6.34 -3.30 13.23
C ALA A 44 5.45 -3.17 11.98
N ALA A 45 4.16 -2.84 12.13
CA ALA A 45 3.26 -2.62 11.00
C ALA A 45 3.57 -1.29 10.29
N LEU A 46 3.91 -0.24 11.04
CA LEU A 46 4.35 1.03 10.46
C LEU A 46 5.66 0.88 9.67
N ALA A 47 6.57 0.03 10.14
CA ALA A 47 7.82 -0.25 9.45
C ALA A 47 7.61 -0.88 8.06
N THR A 48 6.47 -1.53 7.80
CA THR A 48 6.18 -2.13 6.48
C THR A 48 5.55 -1.15 5.50
N VAL A 49 4.84 -0.11 5.97
CA VAL A 49 4.24 0.93 5.11
C VAL A 49 5.17 2.11 4.85
N ALA A 50 6.05 2.47 5.80
CA ALA A 50 6.98 3.59 5.63
C ALA A 50 7.83 3.55 4.34
N PRO A 51 8.35 2.38 3.89
CA PRO A 51 9.10 2.30 2.64
C PRO A 51 8.31 2.69 1.39
N ALA A 52 6.97 2.69 1.44
CA ALA A 52 6.15 3.17 0.34
C ALA A 52 6.47 4.64 0.00
N LEU A 53 6.87 5.46 0.98
CA LEU A 53 7.24 6.85 0.75
C LEU A 53 8.42 7.01 -0.23
N LEU A 54 9.26 5.98 -0.41
CA LEU A 54 10.31 6.01 -1.43
C LEU A 54 9.73 6.19 -2.83
N TRP A 55 8.56 5.61 -3.11
CA TRP A 55 7.85 5.82 -4.37
C TRP A 55 7.33 7.26 -4.50
N ALA A 56 6.90 7.88 -3.41
CA ALA A 56 6.47 9.29 -3.41
C ALA A 56 7.66 10.24 -3.64
N VAL A 57 8.81 9.94 -3.04
CA VAL A 57 10.06 10.66 -3.28
C VAL A 57 10.47 10.51 -4.74
N ALA A 58 10.49 9.29 -5.27
CA ALA A 58 10.84 9.02 -6.66
C ALA A 58 9.88 9.71 -7.64
N ALA A 59 8.57 9.67 -7.39
CA ALA A 59 7.56 10.38 -8.19
C ALA A 59 7.81 11.88 -8.23
N LYS A 60 8.10 12.49 -7.08
CA LYS A 60 8.39 13.92 -7.00
C LYS A 60 9.71 14.28 -7.69
N ALA A 61 10.75 13.47 -7.51
CA ALA A 61 12.06 13.72 -8.09
C ALA A 61 12.09 13.57 -9.61
N THR A 62 11.35 12.60 -10.15
CA THR A 62 11.32 12.31 -11.60
C THR A 62 10.18 13.01 -12.33
N GLY A 63 9.20 13.54 -11.61
CA GLY A 63 7.93 14.01 -12.18
C GLY A 63 7.02 12.88 -12.68
N ASN A 64 7.40 11.60 -12.50
CA ASN A 64 6.64 10.47 -12.98
C ASN A 64 5.45 10.15 -12.06
N ARG A 65 4.24 10.47 -12.53
CA ARG A 65 2.98 10.23 -11.80
C ARG A 65 2.56 8.75 -11.77
N GLU A 66 3.09 7.91 -12.65
CA GLU A 66 2.78 6.48 -12.70
C GLU A 66 3.30 5.73 -11.48
N LEU A 67 4.32 6.27 -10.80
CA LEU A 67 4.84 5.76 -9.53
C LEU A 67 3.81 5.78 -8.39
N TYR A 68 2.66 6.42 -8.59
CA TYR A 68 1.50 6.31 -7.71
C TYR A 68 0.95 4.88 -7.62
N PHE A 69 1.02 4.09 -8.68
CA PHE A 69 0.52 2.71 -8.66
C PHE A 69 1.43 1.76 -7.86
N PRO A 70 2.77 1.73 -8.04
CA PRO A 70 3.69 1.03 -7.14
C PRO A 70 3.53 1.44 -5.66
N PHE A 71 3.31 2.73 -5.39
CA PHE A 71 2.99 3.21 -4.04
C PHE A 71 1.72 2.55 -3.47
N ALA A 72 0.61 2.59 -4.22
CA ALA A 72 -0.65 2.00 -3.81
C ALA A 72 -0.53 0.49 -3.59
N MET A 73 0.18 -0.20 -4.49
CA MET A 73 0.39 -1.65 -4.42
C MET A 73 1.30 -2.06 -3.27
N HIS A 74 2.32 -1.25 -2.93
CA HIS A 74 3.10 -1.44 -1.71
C HIS A 74 2.20 -1.39 -0.48
N LEU A 75 1.35 -0.37 -0.36
CA LEU A 75 0.45 -0.21 0.79
C LEU A 75 -0.59 -1.34 0.87
N ALA A 76 -1.18 -1.72 -0.25
CA ALA A 76 -2.13 -2.84 -0.34
C ALA A 76 -1.48 -4.17 0.09
N ALA A 77 -0.26 -4.45 -0.37
CA ALA A 77 0.46 -5.65 0.01
C ALA A 77 0.92 -5.60 1.47
N ALA A 78 1.43 -4.46 1.96
CA ALA A 78 1.83 -4.30 3.36
C ALA A 78 0.67 -4.55 4.33
N THR A 79 -0.54 -4.15 3.94
CA THR A 79 -1.75 -4.34 4.75
C THR A 79 -2.37 -5.73 4.61
N ALA A 80 -2.32 -6.37 3.43
CA ALA A 80 -2.88 -7.72 3.20
C ALA A 80 -1.96 -8.89 3.57
N ALA A 81 -0.64 -8.71 3.40
CA ALA A 81 0.35 -9.77 3.55
C ALA A 81 0.93 -9.86 4.98
N VAL A 82 0.76 -8.82 5.80
CA VAL A 82 1.27 -8.76 7.18
C VAL A 82 0.11 -8.65 8.17
N PRO A 83 -0.76 -9.68 8.27
CA PRO A 83 -1.93 -9.62 9.12
C PRO A 83 -1.56 -9.60 10.61
N PRO A 84 -2.37 -8.94 11.45
CA PRO A 84 -2.36 -9.18 12.88
C PRO A 84 -2.73 -10.64 13.17
N ALA A 85 -2.24 -11.16 14.31
CA ALA A 85 -2.50 -12.54 14.72
C ALA A 85 -4.01 -12.84 14.71
N GLY A 86 -4.40 -13.90 14.00
CA GLY A 86 -5.79 -14.40 13.95
C GLY A 86 -6.77 -13.59 13.10
N ARG A 87 -6.33 -12.58 12.31
CA ARG A 87 -7.26 -11.76 11.50
C ARG A 87 -6.93 -11.64 10.00
N PRO A 88 -6.71 -12.76 9.28
CA PRO A 88 -6.27 -12.75 7.88
C PRO A 88 -7.29 -12.13 6.91
N LEU A 89 -8.59 -12.29 7.18
CA LEU A 89 -9.66 -11.75 6.34
C LEU A 89 -9.75 -10.21 6.45
N THR A 90 -9.64 -9.67 7.65
CA THR A 90 -9.68 -8.20 7.85
C THR A 90 -8.49 -7.51 7.20
N SER A 91 -7.31 -8.15 7.25
CA SER A 91 -6.09 -7.67 6.60
C SER A 91 -6.22 -7.70 5.07
N LEU A 92 -6.80 -8.77 4.52
CA LEU A 92 -7.12 -8.84 3.09
C LEU A 92 -8.10 -7.74 2.68
N ALA A 93 -9.18 -7.54 3.44
CA ALA A 93 -10.18 -6.52 3.15
C ALA A 93 -9.58 -5.10 3.19
N ALA A 94 -8.68 -4.82 4.15
CA ALA A 94 -7.96 -3.55 4.22
C ALA A 94 -7.05 -3.32 3.00
N GLY A 95 -6.31 -4.35 2.56
CA GLY A 95 -5.51 -4.24 1.34
C GLY A 95 -6.34 -4.06 0.07
N ALA A 96 -7.47 -4.78 -0.04
CA ALA A 96 -8.41 -4.60 -1.14
C ALA A 96 -9.03 -3.19 -1.15
N ALA A 97 -9.35 -2.64 0.02
CA ALA A 97 -9.87 -1.28 0.15
C ALA A 97 -8.90 -0.22 -0.42
N ILE A 98 -7.59 -0.42 -0.25
CA ILE A 98 -6.57 0.46 -0.85
C ILE A 98 -6.60 0.37 -2.38
N GLY A 99 -6.71 -0.85 -2.94
CA GLY A 99 -6.84 -1.05 -4.39
C GLY A 99 -8.09 -0.40 -4.96
N VAL A 100 -9.24 -0.55 -4.29
CA VAL A 100 -10.50 0.10 -4.68
C VAL A 100 -10.40 1.62 -4.60
N ALA A 101 -9.83 2.16 -3.52
CA ALA A 101 -9.63 3.60 -3.35
C ALA A 101 -8.67 4.16 -4.42
N PHE A 102 -7.61 3.42 -4.76
CA PHE A 102 -6.72 3.78 -5.85
C PHE A 102 -7.49 3.91 -7.17
N LEU A 103 -8.27 2.90 -7.55
CA LEU A 103 -9.06 2.92 -8.80
C LEU A 103 -10.10 4.04 -8.80
N ALA A 104 -10.76 4.29 -7.67
CA ALA A 104 -11.71 5.39 -7.54
C ALA A 104 -11.04 6.75 -7.74
N ILE A 105 -9.86 6.96 -7.14
CA ILE A 105 -9.08 8.18 -7.35
C ILE A 105 -8.64 8.32 -8.81
N ARG A 106 -8.20 7.23 -9.45
CA ARG A 106 -7.81 7.24 -10.87
C ARG A 106 -8.98 7.59 -11.78
N TRP A 107 -10.16 7.05 -11.47
CA TRP A 107 -11.38 7.41 -12.18
C TRP A 107 -11.71 8.91 -12.02
N LEU A 108 -11.59 9.47 -10.81
CA LEU A 108 -11.73 10.92 -10.57
C LEU A 108 -10.64 11.78 -11.22
N GLN A 109 -9.50 11.18 -11.58
CA GLN A 109 -8.41 11.82 -12.32
C GLN A 109 -8.55 11.62 -13.84
N ASP A 110 -9.74 11.27 -14.33
CA ASP A 110 -10.06 11.04 -15.74
C ASP A 110 -9.19 9.96 -16.41
N ALA A 111 -8.79 8.92 -15.66
CA ALA A 111 -8.13 7.76 -16.26
C ALA A 111 -9.07 7.07 -17.27
N THR A 112 -8.54 6.75 -18.46
CA THR A 112 -9.33 6.08 -19.49
C THR A 112 -9.79 4.68 -19.03
N PRO A 113 -10.93 4.16 -19.54
CA PRO A 113 -11.39 2.81 -19.19
C PRO A 113 -10.37 1.71 -19.44
N ARG A 114 -9.55 1.87 -20.50
CA ARG A 114 -8.47 0.95 -20.82
C ARG A 114 -7.38 0.94 -19.73
N VAL A 115 -6.97 2.11 -19.26
CA VAL A 115 -5.97 2.23 -18.19
C VAL A 115 -6.51 1.63 -16.89
N LEU A 116 -7.77 1.95 -16.52
CA LEU A 116 -8.40 1.39 -15.33
C LEU A 116 -8.50 -0.14 -15.40
N ALA A 117 -8.80 -0.72 -16.57
CA ALA A 117 -8.84 -2.17 -16.74
C ALA A 117 -7.47 -2.83 -16.51
N VAL A 118 -6.40 -2.25 -17.07
CA VAL A 118 -5.03 -2.74 -16.88
C VAL A 118 -4.60 -2.60 -15.41
N GLU A 119 -4.83 -1.44 -14.81
CA GLU A 119 -4.52 -1.19 -13.40
C GLU A 119 -5.30 -2.12 -12.46
N THR A 120 -6.57 -2.42 -12.79
CA THR A 120 -7.39 -3.37 -12.03
C THR A 120 -6.82 -4.78 -12.14
N ALA A 121 -6.50 -5.24 -13.36
CA ALA A 121 -5.92 -6.56 -13.57
C ALA A 121 -4.57 -6.70 -12.85
N ALA A 122 -3.70 -5.70 -12.97
CA ALA A 122 -2.42 -5.66 -12.29
C ALA A 122 -2.58 -5.64 -10.75
N ALA A 123 -3.51 -4.83 -10.22
CA ALA A 123 -3.78 -4.79 -8.79
C ALA A 123 -4.26 -6.14 -8.25
N MET A 124 -5.13 -6.83 -8.99
CA MET A 124 -5.59 -8.17 -8.63
C MET A 124 -4.45 -9.18 -8.63
N VAL A 125 -3.59 -9.16 -9.66
CA VAL A 125 -2.41 -10.03 -9.75
C VAL A 125 -1.47 -9.79 -8.58
N VAL A 126 -1.16 -8.53 -8.27
CA VAL A 126 -0.29 -8.16 -7.16
C VAL A 126 -0.87 -8.61 -5.82
N LEU A 127 -2.17 -8.38 -5.59
CA LEU A 127 -2.81 -8.75 -4.33
C LEU A 127 -2.87 -10.27 -4.15
N VAL A 128 -3.22 -11.02 -5.20
CA VAL A 128 -3.21 -12.48 -5.19
C VAL A 128 -1.80 -13.00 -4.92
N ALA A 129 -0.78 -12.47 -5.60
CA ALA A 129 0.61 -12.86 -5.40
C ALA A 129 1.08 -12.58 -3.97
N ALA A 130 0.75 -11.41 -3.41
CA ALA A 130 1.11 -11.05 -2.04
C ALA A 130 0.46 -11.98 -1.00
N VAL A 131 -0.82 -12.34 -1.21
CA VAL A 131 -1.55 -13.27 -0.34
C VAL A 131 -1.02 -14.71 -0.48
N ALA A 132 -0.73 -15.15 -1.70
CA ALA A 132 -0.14 -16.46 -1.96
C ALA A 132 1.25 -16.58 -1.31
N ALA A 133 2.11 -15.55 -1.45
CA ALA A 133 3.42 -15.47 -0.83
C ALA A 133 3.33 -15.50 0.71
N ARG A 134 2.36 -14.76 1.28
CA ARG A 134 2.07 -14.78 2.72
C ARG A 134 1.79 -16.21 3.21
N ASN A 135 0.94 -16.95 2.50
CA ASN A 135 0.53 -18.29 2.90
C ASN A 135 1.68 -19.32 2.81
N GLN A 136 2.73 -19.03 2.04
CA GLN A 136 3.95 -19.84 1.95
C GLN A 136 4.98 -19.50 3.04
N CYS A 137 4.83 -18.37 3.73
CA CYS A 137 5.76 -17.91 4.75
C CYS A 137 5.28 -18.29 6.16
N ALA A 138 6.04 -19.12 6.87
CA ALA A 138 5.71 -19.57 8.23
C ALA A 138 5.62 -18.40 9.24
N ASP A 139 6.60 -17.49 9.22
CA ASP A 139 6.73 -16.45 10.24
C ASP A 139 6.50 -15.03 9.71
N ALA A 140 6.17 -14.11 10.61
CA ALA A 140 5.98 -12.70 10.25
C ALA A 140 7.29 -12.05 9.74
N ALA A 141 8.44 -12.48 10.27
CA ALA A 141 9.74 -11.98 9.88
C ALA A 141 10.04 -12.25 8.40
N SER A 142 9.65 -13.41 7.85
CA SER A 142 9.92 -13.77 6.45
C SER A 142 9.00 -13.08 5.45
N ARG A 143 8.03 -12.27 5.89
CA ARG A 143 7.05 -11.58 5.04
C ARG A 143 7.45 -10.14 4.69
N TRP A 144 8.57 -9.65 5.23
CA TRP A 144 9.02 -8.25 5.12
C TRP A 144 9.26 -7.79 3.68
N TRP A 145 9.65 -8.70 2.78
CA TRP A 145 9.97 -8.39 1.39
C TRP A 145 8.73 -8.32 0.48
N ILE A 146 7.59 -8.86 0.92
CA ILE A 146 6.38 -8.97 0.10
C ILE A 146 5.90 -7.60 -0.41
N PRO A 147 5.83 -6.53 0.41
CA PRO A 147 5.39 -5.22 -0.07
C PRO A 147 6.31 -4.61 -1.13
N ALA A 148 7.62 -4.78 -0.96
CA ALA A 148 8.61 -4.32 -1.94
C ALA A 148 8.47 -5.10 -3.26
N ALA A 149 8.33 -6.42 -3.21
CA ALA A 149 8.12 -7.25 -4.39
C ALA A 149 6.80 -6.91 -5.11
N ALA A 150 5.72 -6.65 -4.36
CA ALA A 150 4.46 -6.20 -4.92
C ALA A 150 4.59 -4.86 -5.65
N ALA A 151 5.33 -3.90 -5.09
CA ALA A 151 5.57 -2.61 -5.73
C ALA A 151 6.43 -2.74 -7.00
N LEU A 152 7.44 -3.60 -6.99
CA LEU A 152 8.26 -3.88 -8.17
C LEU A 152 7.46 -4.62 -9.26
N LEU A 153 6.61 -5.57 -8.89
CA LEU A 153 5.70 -6.24 -9.81
C LEU A 153 4.71 -5.25 -10.42
N ALA A 154 4.16 -4.35 -9.61
CA ALA A 154 3.28 -3.28 -10.07
C ALA A 154 3.98 -2.37 -11.09
N LEU A 155 5.24 -2.01 -10.82
CA LEU A 155 6.07 -1.25 -11.76
C LEU A 155 6.29 -2.01 -13.07
N ALA A 156 6.56 -3.31 -13.01
CA ALA A 156 6.72 -4.14 -14.20
C ALA A 156 5.41 -4.27 -15.00
N CYS A 157 4.26 -4.35 -14.34
CA CYS A 157 2.95 -4.39 -14.99
C CYS A 157 2.61 -3.11 -15.76
N LEU A 158 3.12 -1.96 -15.33
CA LEU A 158 2.94 -0.69 -16.05
C LEU A 158 3.81 -0.56 -17.31
N ALA A 159 4.88 -1.35 -17.40
CA ALA A 159 5.78 -1.36 -18.54
C ALA A 159 5.29 -2.25 -19.72
N LEU A 160 4.11 -2.88 -19.58
CA LEU A 160 3.47 -3.77 -20.55
C LEU A 160 2.35 -3.06 -21.33
#